data_AF-A0A9Q1BX57-F1
#
_entry.id   AF-A0A9Q1BX57-F1
#
_cell.length_a   1.000
_cell.length_b   1.000
_cell.length_c   1.000
_cell.angle_alpha   90.00
_cell.angle_beta   90.00
_cell.angle_gamma   90.00
#
_symmetry.space_group_name_H-M   'P 1'
#
loop_
_entity.id
_entity.type
_entity.pdbx_description
1 polymer ?
#
loop_
_entity_poly.entity_id
_entity_poly.type
_entity_poly.pdbx_seq_one_letter_code
_entity_poly.pdbx_strand_id
1 'polypeptide(L)'
;MATCILVLVTGSSQVGGVDEAWKINKNAGRLDIFTFPFDVTERMTFLSIVIGGAVNRLPMWAVSQTAVQRFLAAKSLRDAEISVWLNVPMLTLVIGVCCLEGLVMYAFYYGRSCHMSVVADTPHGNILQILIYFVNEQFGHIPGYRGLFLSCLVAASLSTISSGLNAMASVALVDILGTYRAMRDKDYLKSRKNDKRDTTISRGFTILFGAISVGLAFITMKLGTIVSMFNSVFGAAGGPLVATFLLGIFWRRANEP
;
A
#
# COMPACT_ATOMS: atom_id res chain seq x y z
N MET A 1 14.79 2.90 2.09
CA MET A 1 15.27 4.29 2.36
C MET A 1 16.73 4.43 1.98
N ALA A 2 17.70 3.90 2.73
CA ALA A 2 19.12 4.03 2.35
C ALA A 2 19.44 3.48 0.95
N THR A 3 18.92 2.30 0.62
CA THR A 3 19.03 1.71 -0.73
C THR A 3 18.38 2.58 -1.81
N CYS A 4 17.18 3.09 -1.55
CA CYS A 4 16.46 4.00 -2.47
C CYS A 4 17.24 5.30 -2.74
N ILE A 5 17.82 5.91 -1.71
CA ILE A 5 18.64 7.12 -1.85
C ILE A 5 19.86 6.83 -2.72
N LEU A 6 20.48 5.66 -2.55
CA LEU A 6 21.65 5.27 -3.33
C LEU A 6 21.30 5.04 -4.82
N VAL A 7 20.13 4.45 -5.09
CA VAL A 7 19.54 4.38 -6.44
C VAL A 7 19.33 5.78 -7.03
N LEU A 8 18.76 6.72 -6.27
CA LEU A 8 18.54 8.10 -6.74
C LEU A 8 19.84 8.81 -7.11
N VAL A 9 20.86 8.72 -6.26
CA VAL A 9 22.14 9.40 -6.45
C VAL A 9 22.85 8.87 -7.71
N THR A 10 22.99 7.55 -7.81
CA THR A 10 23.64 6.92 -8.97
C THR A 10 22.82 7.05 -10.26
N GLY A 11 21.50 6.91 -10.20
CA GLY A 11 20.64 7.12 -11.37
C GLY A 11 20.77 8.55 -11.89
N SER A 12 20.76 9.54 -10.99
CA SER A 12 20.96 10.93 -11.38
C SER A 12 22.36 11.17 -11.95
N SER A 13 23.42 10.59 -11.37
CA SER A 13 24.77 10.76 -11.90
C SER A 13 24.94 10.14 -13.30
N GLN A 14 24.30 9.00 -13.56
CA GLN A 14 24.36 8.34 -14.87
C GLN A 14 23.57 9.05 -15.98
N VAL A 15 22.59 9.89 -15.61
CA VAL A 15 21.84 10.73 -16.55
C VAL A 15 22.64 12.00 -16.93
N GLY A 16 23.66 12.36 -16.17
CA GLY A 16 24.40 13.63 -16.31
C GLY A 16 24.12 14.63 -15.19
N GLY A 17 23.49 14.19 -14.10
CA GLY A 17 23.17 14.99 -12.92
C GLY A 17 21.66 15.18 -12.70
N VAL A 18 21.32 15.73 -11.53
CA VAL A 18 19.92 16.01 -11.15
C VAL A 18 19.30 17.05 -12.10
N ASP A 19 20.06 18.05 -12.53
CA ASP A 19 19.58 19.10 -13.41
C ASP A 19 19.18 18.56 -14.79
N GLU A 20 19.95 17.62 -15.32
CA GLU A 20 19.65 17.02 -16.62
C GLU A 20 18.45 16.08 -16.53
N ALA A 21 18.37 15.27 -15.48
CA ALA A 21 17.18 14.48 -15.19
C ALA A 21 15.92 15.35 -15.06
N TRP A 22 16.03 16.52 -14.42
CA TRP A 22 14.93 17.47 -14.28
C TRP A 22 14.50 18.06 -15.63
N LYS A 23 15.45 18.48 -16.47
CA LYS A 23 15.16 19.01 -17.81
C LYS A 23 14.46 17.98 -18.70
N ILE A 24 14.93 16.73 -18.71
CA ILE A 24 14.32 15.66 -19.51
C ILE A 24 12.86 15.46 -19.09
N ASN A 25 12.59 15.37 -17.78
CA ASN A 25 11.24 15.21 -17.26
C ASN A 25 10.36 16.44 -17.52
N LYS A 26 10.92 17.65 -17.46
CA LYS A 26 10.22 18.88 -17.81
C LYS A 26 9.80 18.89 -19.28
N ASN A 27 10.72 18.57 -20.18
CA ASN A 27 10.47 18.54 -21.62
C ASN A 27 9.47 17.42 -22.00
N ALA A 28 9.44 16.34 -21.24
CA ALA A 28 8.47 15.25 -21.40
C ALA A 28 7.10 15.52 -20.74
N GLY A 29 6.86 16.70 -20.16
CA GLY A 29 5.60 17.04 -19.49
C GLY A 29 5.31 16.22 -18.22
N ARG A 30 6.35 15.63 -17.60
CA ARG A 30 6.20 14.76 -16.41
C ARG A 30 6.15 15.53 -15.09
N LEU A 31 6.48 16.82 -15.11
CA LEU A 31 6.53 17.69 -13.93
C LEU A 31 5.27 18.55 -13.74
N ASP A 32 4.25 18.36 -14.58
CA ASP A 32 2.98 19.10 -14.51
C ASP A 32 2.09 18.50 -13.41
N ILE A 33 2.39 18.87 -12.16
CA ILE A 33 1.73 18.34 -10.96
C ILE A 33 0.47 19.14 -10.61
N PHE A 34 0.42 20.43 -10.98
CA PHE A 34 -0.63 21.38 -10.60
C PHE A 34 -1.60 21.65 -11.74
N THR A 35 -2.22 20.59 -12.26
CA THR A 35 -3.24 20.71 -13.31
C THR A 35 -4.62 20.84 -12.66
N PHE A 36 -5.28 21.98 -12.91
CA PHE A 36 -6.62 22.31 -12.42
C PHE A 36 -7.61 22.49 -13.59
N PRO A 37 -7.90 21.43 -14.35
CA PRO A 37 -8.93 21.51 -15.36
C PRO A 37 -10.29 21.53 -14.64
N PHE A 38 -11.22 22.33 -15.16
CA PHE A 38 -12.62 22.33 -14.70
C PHE A 38 -13.42 21.15 -15.29
N ASP A 39 -12.79 20.31 -16.09
CA ASP A 39 -13.40 19.11 -16.66
C ASP A 39 -13.35 17.94 -15.67
N VAL A 40 -14.54 17.50 -15.24
CA VAL A 40 -14.73 16.39 -14.30
C VAL A 40 -14.42 15.02 -14.91
N THR A 41 -14.22 14.92 -16.24
CA THR A 41 -13.86 13.67 -16.92
C THR A 41 -12.36 13.38 -16.88
N GLU A 42 -11.53 14.39 -16.59
CA GLU A 42 -10.10 14.19 -16.38
C GLU A 42 -9.84 13.43 -15.08
N ARG A 43 -9.35 12.19 -15.21
CA ARG A 43 -9.20 11.27 -14.08
C ARG A 43 -8.07 11.65 -13.14
N MET A 44 -6.99 12.26 -13.64
CA MET A 44 -5.78 12.57 -12.88
C MET A 44 -5.51 14.08 -12.85
N THR A 45 -6.25 14.78 -11.99
CA THR A 45 -6.06 16.20 -11.72
C THR A 45 -5.47 16.38 -10.32
N PHE A 46 -4.92 17.56 -10.03
CA PHE A 46 -4.39 17.82 -8.70
C PHE A 46 -5.48 17.62 -7.62
N LEU A 47 -6.69 18.13 -7.87
CA LEU A 47 -7.82 17.97 -6.96
C LEU A 47 -8.30 16.53 -6.85
N SER A 48 -8.37 15.77 -7.95
CA SER A 48 -8.79 14.37 -7.89
C SER A 48 -7.78 13.52 -7.12
N ILE A 49 -6.49 13.82 -7.23
CA ILE A 49 -5.43 13.11 -6.48
C ILE A 49 -5.45 13.50 -5.00
N VAL A 50 -5.55 14.79 -4.67
CA VAL A 50 -5.55 15.24 -3.26
C VAL A 50 -6.81 14.81 -2.53
N ILE A 51 -8.00 15.14 -3.07
CA ILE A 51 -9.27 14.83 -2.43
C ILE A 51 -9.57 13.33 -2.55
N GLY A 52 -9.48 12.78 -3.76
CA GLY A 52 -9.75 11.36 -4.00
C GLY A 52 -8.74 10.47 -3.29
N GLY A 53 -7.46 10.86 -3.25
CA GLY A 53 -6.44 10.16 -2.48
C GLY A 53 -6.70 10.20 -0.98
N ALA A 54 -7.08 11.35 -0.42
CA ALA A 54 -7.43 11.46 1.00
C ALA A 54 -8.62 10.56 1.37
N VAL A 55 -9.70 10.62 0.57
CA VAL A 55 -10.90 9.78 0.78
C VAL A 55 -10.57 8.30 0.60
N ASN A 56 -9.77 7.94 -0.41
CA ASN A 56 -9.37 6.55 -0.65
C ASN A 56 -8.49 5.97 0.47
N ARG A 57 -7.69 6.82 1.13
CA ARG A 57 -6.85 6.42 2.27
C ARG A 57 -7.60 6.36 3.59
N LEU A 58 -8.71 7.08 3.73
CA LEU A 58 -9.46 7.18 4.97
C LEU A 58 -9.94 5.82 5.53
N PRO A 59 -10.51 4.88 4.73
CA PRO A 59 -10.90 3.56 5.22
C PRO A 59 -9.74 2.79 5.87
N MET A 60 -8.53 2.94 5.30
CA MET A 60 -7.33 2.25 5.79
C MET A 60 -6.96 2.70 7.20
N TRP A 61 -7.22 3.95 7.57
CA TRP A 61 -6.83 4.51 8.87
C TRP A 61 -7.98 4.56 9.88
N ALA A 62 -9.19 4.89 9.43
CA ALA A 62 -10.32 5.11 10.31
C ALA A 62 -11.05 3.83 10.68
N VAL A 63 -11.10 2.85 9.76
CA VAL A 63 -12.00 1.69 9.91
C VAL A 63 -11.27 0.35 9.81
N SER A 64 -10.09 0.31 9.19
CA SER A 64 -9.39 -0.95 9.03
C SER A 64 -8.98 -1.56 10.37
N GLN A 65 -9.18 -2.86 10.51
CA GLN A 65 -8.78 -3.59 11.71
C GLN A 65 -7.27 -3.49 11.97
N THR A 66 -6.45 -3.39 10.93
CA THR A 66 -5.00 -3.20 11.09
C THR A 66 -4.65 -1.90 11.80
N ALA A 67 -5.37 -0.80 11.53
CA ALA A 67 -5.16 0.47 12.21
C ALA A 67 -5.68 0.42 13.66
N VAL A 68 -6.89 -0.09 13.85
CA VAL A 68 -7.50 -0.23 15.19
C VAL A 68 -6.63 -1.06 16.12
N GLN A 69 -6.10 -2.19 15.65
CA GLN A 69 -5.19 -3.03 16.44
C GLN A 69 -3.92 -2.28 16.88
N ARG A 70 -3.37 -1.41 16.03
CA ARG A 70 -2.19 -0.60 16.36
C ARG A 70 -2.50 0.46 17.41
N PHE A 71 -3.68 1.08 17.34
CA PHE A 71 -4.11 2.07 18.33
C PHE A 71 -4.42 1.43 19.68
N LEU A 72 -5.05 0.25 19.70
CA LEU A 72 -5.32 -0.50 20.95
C LEU A 72 -4.06 -1.08 21.59
N ALA A 73 -2.99 -1.29 20.82
CA ALA A 73 -1.69 -1.71 21.34
C ALA A 73 -0.86 -0.54 21.91
N ALA A 74 -1.28 0.71 21.69
CA ALA A 74 -0.60 1.87 22.25
C ALA A 74 -0.83 1.96 23.78
N LYS A 75 0.16 2.46 24.51
CA LYS A 75 0.10 2.57 25.98
C LYS A 75 -0.90 3.63 26.46
N SER A 76 -1.12 4.65 25.65
CA SER A 76 -2.02 5.75 25.93
C SER A 76 -2.68 6.27 24.66
N LEU A 77 -3.81 6.96 24.81
CA LEU A 77 -4.46 7.66 23.70
C LEU A 77 -3.51 8.66 23.03
N ARG A 78 -2.69 9.35 23.84
CA ARG A 78 -1.73 10.32 23.34
C ARG A 78 -0.65 9.68 22.45
N ASP A 79 -0.17 8.50 22.82
CA ASP A 79 0.79 7.74 22.00
C ASP A 79 0.17 7.30 20.67
N ALA A 80 -1.11 6.89 20.69
CA ALA A 80 -1.86 6.56 19.47
C ALA A 80 -2.00 7.78 18.56
N GLU A 81 -2.38 8.95 19.08
CA GLU A 81 -2.46 10.21 18.32
C GLU A 81 -1.11 10.59 17.71
N ILE A 82 -0.04 10.56 18.51
CA ILE A 82 1.32 10.87 18.04
C ILE A 82 1.71 9.90 16.92
N SER A 83 1.38 8.62 17.03
CA SER A 83 1.68 7.63 15.98
C SER A 83 1.02 7.97 14.63
N VAL A 84 -0.21 8.50 14.65
CA VAL A 84 -0.91 8.94 13.43
C VAL A 84 -0.23 10.17 12.84
N TRP A 85 0.07 11.18 13.67
CA TRP A 85 0.70 12.41 13.22
C TRP A 85 2.12 12.20 12.70
N LEU A 86 2.88 11.26 13.27
CA LEU A 86 4.19 10.86 12.75
C LEU A 86 4.09 10.04 11.46
N ASN A 87 3.00 9.30 11.25
CA ASN A 87 2.83 8.51 10.05
C ASN A 87 2.71 9.37 8.78
N VAL A 88 2.00 10.50 8.87
CA VAL A 88 1.76 11.40 7.72
C VAL A 88 3.07 11.88 7.05
N PRO A 89 4.01 12.56 7.74
CA PRO A 89 5.25 13.01 7.11
C PRO A 89 6.14 11.85 6.66
N MET A 90 6.17 10.72 7.40
CA MET A 90 6.94 9.54 7.02
C MET A 90 6.42 8.93 5.72
N LEU A 91 5.11 8.79 5.58
CA LEU A 91 4.49 8.25 4.37
C LEU A 91 4.68 9.19 3.18
N THR A 92 4.50 10.50 3.38
CA THR A 92 4.77 11.52 2.36
C THR A 92 6.21 11.45 1.88
N LEU A 93 7.18 11.31 2.80
CA LEU A 93 8.59 11.18 2.45
C LEU A 93 8.86 9.92 1.62
N VAL A 94 8.33 8.76 2.03
CA VAL A 94 8.51 7.50 1.30
C VAL A 94 7.91 7.57 -0.10
N ILE A 95 6.69 8.09 -0.24
CA ILE A 95 6.04 8.27 -1.54
C ILE A 95 6.85 9.24 -2.40
N GLY A 96 7.32 10.35 -1.83
CA GLY A 96 8.15 11.33 -2.54
C GLY A 96 9.43 10.72 -3.09
N VAL A 97 10.15 9.91 -2.30
CA VAL A 97 11.34 9.17 -2.75
C VAL A 97 11.00 8.23 -3.91
N CYS A 98 9.91 7.47 -3.82
CA CYS A 98 9.49 6.57 -4.90
C CYS A 98 9.10 7.33 -6.19
N CYS A 99 8.45 8.49 -6.08
CA CYS A 99 8.13 9.34 -7.23
C CYS A 99 9.40 9.87 -7.91
N LEU A 100 10.38 10.34 -7.11
CA LEU A 100 11.68 10.78 -7.62
C LEU A 100 12.42 9.64 -8.31
N GLU A 101 12.38 8.42 -7.77
CA GLU A 101 12.97 7.25 -8.42
C GLU A 101 12.34 7.02 -9.79
N GLY A 102 11.01 7.12 -9.89
CA GLY A 102 10.30 7.02 -11.16
C GLY A 102 10.75 8.06 -12.20
N LEU A 103 10.96 9.32 -11.79
CA LEU A 103 11.46 10.38 -12.68
C LEU A 103 12.90 10.13 -13.14
N VAL A 104 13.76 9.67 -12.24
CA VAL A 104 15.16 9.33 -12.56
C VAL A 104 15.22 8.13 -13.50
N MET A 105 14.43 7.08 -13.24
CA MET A 105 14.33 5.92 -14.14
C MET A 105 13.83 6.34 -15.53
N TYR A 106 12.80 7.18 -15.58
CA TYR A 106 12.30 7.70 -16.85
C TYR A 106 13.40 8.44 -17.62
N ALA A 107 14.12 9.38 -16.99
CA ALA A 107 15.18 10.12 -17.65
C ALA A 107 16.36 9.23 -18.10
N PHE A 108 16.71 8.23 -17.29
CA PHE A 108 17.77 7.27 -17.62
C PHE A 108 17.46 6.44 -18.87
N TYR A 109 16.21 6.00 -19.03
CA TYR A 109 15.80 5.19 -20.19
C TYR A 109 15.29 6.02 -21.39
N TYR A 110 14.92 7.29 -21.21
CA TYR A 110 14.35 8.14 -22.27
C TYR A 110 15.23 8.27 -23.51
N GLY A 111 16.56 8.35 -23.35
CA GLY A 111 17.52 8.55 -24.46
C GLY A 111 18.25 7.29 -24.93
N ARG A 112 18.01 6.13 -24.29
CA ARG A 112 18.71 4.88 -24.62
C ARG A 112 17.78 4.04 -25.50
N SER A 113 18.00 4.04 -26.81
CA SER A 113 17.20 3.27 -27.81
C SER A 113 17.24 1.75 -27.64
N CYS A 114 17.93 1.24 -26.61
CA CYS A 114 18.01 -0.17 -26.29
C CYS A 114 16.98 -0.48 -25.18
N HIS A 115 15.94 -1.23 -25.55
CA HIS A 115 15.12 -2.03 -24.64
C HIS A 115 13.91 -1.40 -23.92
N MET A 116 13.14 -0.57 -24.64
CA MET A 116 11.68 -0.58 -24.42
C MET A 116 11.05 -1.94 -24.81
N SER A 117 11.82 -2.91 -25.31
CA SER A 117 11.39 -4.31 -25.50
C SER A 117 11.22 -5.08 -24.18
N VAL A 118 11.96 -4.76 -23.10
CA VAL A 118 11.69 -5.36 -21.77
C VAL A 118 10.36 -4.87 -21.19
N VAL A 119 9.94 -3.65 -21.57
CA VAL A 119 8.64 -3.08 -21.23
C VAL A 119 7.55 -3.53 -22.22
N ALA A 120 7.91 -3.94 -23.44
CA ALA A 120 6.97 -4.42 -24.46
C ALA A 120 6.66 -5.92 -24.37
N ASP A 121 7.61 -6.75 -23.93
CA ASP A 121 7.43 -8.22 -23.80
C ASP A 121 6.99 -8.68 -22.40
N THR A 122 6.84 -7.75 -21.46
CA THR A 122 6.15 -8.06 -20.21
C THR A 122 4.67 -7.75 -20.37
N PRO A 123 3.79 -8.77 -20.38
CA PRO A 123 2.37 -8.51 -20.22
C PRO A 123 2.25 -7.85 -18.85
N HIS A 124 1.88 -6.57 -18.87
CA HIS A 124 1.68 -5.68 -17.70
C HIS A 124 2.98 -4.97 -17.27
N GLY A 125 3.20 -3.78 -17.82
CA GLY A 125 4.33 -2.88 -17.52
C GLY A 125 4.53 -2.65 -16.02
N ASN A 126 5.39 -3.48 -15.43
CA ASN A 126 5.69 -3.48 -14.01
C ASN A 126 6.84 -2.52 -13.73
N ILE A 127 6.52 -1.30 -13.27
CA ILE A 127 7.50 -0.27 -12.88
C ILE A 127 8.52 -0.80 -11.86
N LEU A 128 8.12 -1.72 -10.98
CA LEU A 128 9.05 -2.39 -10.04
C LEU A 128 10.12 -3.22 -10.76
N GLN A 129 9.80 -3.86 -11.88
CA GLN A 129 10.77 -4.66 -12.63
C GLN A 129 11.82 -3.77 -13.28
N ILE A 130 11.44 -2.58 -13.77
CA ILE A 130 12.38 -1.58 -14.29
C ILE A 130 13.38 -1.16 -13.21
N LEU A 131 12.89 -0.91 -11.99
CA LEU A 131 13.75 -0.56 -10.86
C LEU A 131 14.70 -1.70 -10.47
N ILE A 132 14.21 -2.95 -10.40
CA ILE A 132 15.04 -4.12 -10.10
C ILE A 132 16.09 -4.35 -11.19
N TYR A 133 15.71 -4.18 -12.46
CA TYR A 133 16.62 -4.28 -13.60
C TYR A 133 17.71 -3.22 -13.53
N PHE A 134 17.34 -1.96 -13.30
CA PHE A 134 18.29 -0.87 -13.09
C PHE A 134 19.26 -1.19 -11.96
N VAL A 135 18.75 -1.70 -10.84
CA VAL A 135 19.59 -2.07 -9.71
C VAL A 135 20.60 -3.17 -10.09
N ASN A 136 20.17 -4.16 -10.86
CA ASN A 136 21.03 -5.24 -11.31
C ASN A 136 22.10 -4.77 -12.31
N GLU A 137 21.75 -3.86 -13.21
CA GLU A 137 22.66 -3.29 -14.21
C GLU A 137 23.70 -2.39 -13.54
N GLN A 138 23.26 -1.43 -12.74
CA GLN A 138 24.15 -0.39 -12.21
C GLN A 138 24.91 -0.83 -10.96
N PHE A 139 24.29 -1.61 -10.08
CA PHE A 139 24.94 -2.10 -8.85
C PHE A 139 25.45 -3.53 -8.99
N GLY A 140 25.58 -4.00 -10.23
CA GLY A 140 26.14 -5.29 -10.56
C GLY A 140 27.50 -5.53 -9.90
N HIS A 141 28.33 -4.50 -9.92
CA HIS A 141 29.71 -4.53 -9.44
C HIS A 141 29.84 -4.51 -7.90
N ILE A 142 28.80 -4.09 -7.16
CA ILE A 142 28.85 -4.01 -5.69
C ILE A 142 28.37 -5.33 -5.09
N PRO A 143 29.26 -6.15 -4.49
CA PRO A 143 28.85 -7.40 -3.88
C PRO A 143 27.86 -7.14 -2.74
N GLY A 144 26.77 -7.92 -2.70
CA GLY A 144 25.76 -7.86 -1.64
C GLY A 144 24.67 -6.78 -1.79
N TYR A 145 24.88 -5.73 -2.59
CA TYR A 145 23.88 -4.65 -2.73
C TYR A 145 22.55 -5.14 -3.30
N ARG A 146 22.60 -5.99 -4.34
CA ARG A 146 21.39 -6.57 -4.97
C ARG A 146 20.57 -7.39 -3.96
N GLY A 147 21.26 -8.18 -3.14
CA GLY A 147 20.65 -8.97 -2.07
C GLY A 147 20.04 -8.08 -0.99
N LEU A 148 20.75 -7.03 -0.57
CA LEU A 148 20.24 -6.05 0.40
C LEU A 148 18.99 -5.34 -0.12
N PHE A 149 19.00 -4.86 -1.36
CA PHE A 149 17.85 -4.21 -2.00
C PHE A 149 16.64 -5.15 -2.06
N LEU A 150 16.82 -6.37 -2.57
CA LEU A 150 15.76 -7.36 -2.68
C LEU A 150 15.22 -7.77 -1.31
N SER A 151 16.09 -7.93 -0.31
CA SER A 151 15.68 -8.26 1.07
C SER A 151 14.81 -7.16 1.68
N CYS A 152 15.15 -5.88 1.46
CA CYS A 152 14.35 -4.75 1.93
C CYS A 152 12.98 -4.71 1.26
N LEU A 153 12.91 -4.99 -0.04
CA LEU A 153 11.67 -5.04 -0.81
C LEU A 153 10.75 -6.16 -0.33
N VAL A 154 11.31 -7.36 -0.13
CA VAL A 154 10.58 -8.51 0.40
C VAL A 154 10.12 -8.25 1.84
N ALA A 155 10.98 -7.68 2.70
CA ALA A 155 10.64 -7.34 4.08
C ALA A 155 9.47 -6.33 4.15
N ALA A 156 9.50 -5.27 3.32
CA ALA A 156 8.41 -4.30 3.24
C ALA A 156 7.08 -4.95 2.82
N SER A 157 7.14 -5.86 1.84
CA SER A 157 5.98 -6.61 1.35
C SER A 157 5.41 -7.54 2.42
N LEU A 158 6.28 -8.31 3.09
CA LEU A 158 5.92 -9.22 4.17
C LEU A 158 5.30 -8.49 5.37
N SER A 159 5.76 -7.27 5.70
CA SER A 159 5.19 -6.49 6.81
C SER A 159 3.70 -6.16 6.56
N THR A 160 3.36 -5.86 5.30
CA THR A 160 1.98 -5.53 4.90
C THR A 160 1.11 -6.77 4.87
N ILE A 161 1.62 -7.86 4.26
CA ILE A 161 0.92 -9.15 4.18
C ILE A 161 0.65 -9.70 5.60
N SER A 162 1.65 -9.66 6.48
CA SER A 162 1.52 -10.13 7.86
C SER A 162 0.46 -9.34 8.64
N SER A 163 0.48 -8.00 8.54
CA SER A 163 -0.51 -7.14 9.19
C SER A 163 -1.93 -7.39 8.66
N GLY A 164 -2.08 -7.62 7.36
CA GLY A 164 -3.37 -7.92 6.72
C GLY A 164 -3.91 -9.30 7.11
N LEU A 165 -3.07 -10.34 7.09
CA LEU A 165 -3.46 -11.70 7.52
C LEU A 165 -3.87 -11.72 9.00
N ASN A 166 -3.13 -11.02 9.86
CA ASN A 166 -3.46 -10.91 11.29
C ASN A 166 -4.81 -10.20 11.51
N ALA A 167 -5.06 -9.12 10.76
CA ALA A 167 -6.33 -8.41 10.82
C ALA A 167 -7.50 -9.31 10.38
N MET A 168 -7.38 -10.01 9.24
CA MET A 168 -8.42 -10.93 8.75
C MET A 168 -8.66 -12.09 9.72
N ALA A 169 -7.60 -12.69 10.29
CA ALA A 169 -7.74 -13.74 11.29
C ALA A 169 -8.44 -13.25 12.56
N SER A 170 -8.13 -12.02 13.00
CA SER A 170 -8.79 -11.38 14.14
C SER A 170 -10.28 -11.13 13.88
N VAL A 171 -10.64 -10.63 12.70
CA VAL A 171 -12.04 -10.40 12.30
C VAL A 171 -12.79 -11.73 12.22
N ALA A 172 -12.22 -12.75 11.60
CA ALA A 172 -12.84 -14.08 11.52
C ALA A 172 -13.05 -14.71 12.91
N LEU A 173 -12.10 -14.52 13.82
CA LEU A 173 -12.20 -15.06 15.17
C LEU A 173 -13.22 -14.30 16.03
N VAL A 174 -13.18 -12.97 16.04
CA VAL A 174 -14.00 -12.16 16.95
C VAL A 174 -15.38 -11.92 16.37
N ASP A 175 -15.47 -11.48 15.12
CA ASP A 175 -16.71 -10.99 14.52
C ASP A 175 -17.55 -12.11 13.91
N ILE A 176 -16.93 -13.16 13.38
CA ILE A 176 -17.65 -14.31 12.83
C ILE A 176 -17.83 -15.38 13.90
N LEU A 177 -16.73 -15.97 14.37
CA LEU A 177 -16.78 -17.10 15.29
C LEU A 177 -17.22 -16.69 16.70
N GLY A 178 -16.77 -15.53 17.18
CA GLY A 178 -17.18 -14.98 18.48
C GLY A 178 -18.68 -14.67 18.52
N THR A 179 -19.21 -14.00 17.50
CA THR A 179 -20.65 -13.73 17.38
C THR A 179 -21.46 -15.01 17.26
N TYR A 180 -21.01 -15.98 16.45
CA TYR A 180 -21.69 -17.29 16.35
C TYR A 180 -21.74 -18.03 17.70
N ARG A 181 -20.63 -18.03 18.44
CA ARG A 181 -20.58 -18.63 19.79
C ARG A 181 -21.46 -17.88 20.79
N ALA A 182 -21.49 -16.54 20.72
CA ALA A 182 -22.34 -15.71 21.56
C ALA A 182 -23.84 -15.91 21.30
N MET A 183 -24.22 -16.17 20.04
CA MET A 183 -25.61 -16.54 19.70
C MET A 183 -26.01 -17.90 20.28
N ARG A 184 -25.08 -18.86 20.31
CA ARG A 184 -25.32 -20.21 20.85
C ARG A 184 -25.28 -20.24 22.39
N ASP A 185 -24.46 -19.41 23.01
CA ASP A 185 -24.28 -19.32 24.45
C ASP A 185 -24.13 -17.84 24.85
N LYS A 186 -25.19 -17.27 25.44
CA LYS A 186 -25.23 -15.85 25.83
C LYS A 186 -24.21 -15.49 26.90
N ASP A 187 -23.74 -16.45 27.69
CA ASP A 187 -22.73 -16.22 28.74
C ASP A 187 -21.30 -16.36 28.21
N TYR A 188 -21.12 -16.79 26.95
CA TYR A 188 -19.81 -16.95 26.31
C TYR A 188 -18.99 -15.64 26.29
N LEU A 189 -19.64 -14.50 26.05
CA LEU A 189 -18.96 -13.20 26.03
C LEU A 189 -18.49 -12.77 27.43
N LYS A 190 -19.22 -13.13 28.49
CA LYS A 190 -18.82 -12.85 29.90
C LYS A 190 -17.71 -13.77 30.39
N SER A 191 -17.62 -14.98 29.85
CA SER A 191 -16.63 -16.01 30.24
C SER A 191 -15.39 -16.04 29.33
N ARG A 192 -15.17 -15.02 28.50
CA ARG A 192 -14.04 -14.92 27.57
C ARG A 192 -12.71 -14.78 28.32
N LYS A 193 -12.18 -15.88 28.85
CA LYS A 193 -10.78 -15.99 29.25
C LYS A 193 -9.91 -16.13 28.00
N ASN A 194 -8.69 -15.59 28.08
CA ASN A 194 -7.67 -15.72 27.05
C ASN A 194 -7.32 -17.20 26.87
N ASP A 195 -8.04 -17.88 25.97
CA ASP A 195 -8.03 -19.33 25.83
C ASP A 195 -6.97 -19.75 24.80
N LYS A 196 -6.14 -20.74 25.16
CA LYS A 196 -5.14 -21.32 24.25
C LYS A 196 -5.79 -21.82 22.97
N ARG A 197 -7.04 -22.27 23.06
CA ARG A 197 -7.85 -22.71 21.91
C ARG A 197 -8.10 -21.59 20.90
N ASP A 198 -8.41 -20.38 21.35
CA ASP A 198 -8.69 -19.25 20.45
C ASP A 198 -7.41 -18.82 19.71
N THR A 199 -6.26 -18.88 20.38
CA THR A 199 -4.96 -18.64 19.71
C THR A 199 -4.68 -19.67 18.61
N THR A 200 -4.94 -20.95 18.89
CA THR A 200 -4.77 -22.02 17.88
C THR A 200 -5.71 -21.84 16.70
N ILE A 201 -6.97 -21.46 16.95
CA ILE A 201 -7.96 -21.19 15.89
C ILE A 201 -7.53 -19.97 15.06
N SER A 202 -7.05 -18.90 15.69
CA SER A 202 -6.54 -17.71 14.99
C SER A 202 -5.36 -18.06 14.07
N ARG A 203 -4.46 -18.94 14.51
CA ARG A 203 -3.37 -19.45 13.67
C ARG A 203 -3.90 -20.25 12.49
N GLY A 204 -4.92 -21.08 12.70
CA GLY A 204 -5.63 -21.79 11.62
C GLY A 204 -6.21 -20.83 10.56
N PHE A 205 -6.93 -19.79 10.98
CA PHE A 205 -7.44 -18.77 10.06
C PHE A 205 -6.32 -18.03 9.32
N THR A 206 -5.20 -17.74 9.99
CA THR A 206 -4.05 -17.10 9.35
C THR A 206 -3.48 -17.95 8.21
N ILE A 207 -3.33 -19.26 8.43
CA ILE A 207 -2.87 -20.21 7.39
C ILE A 207 -3.89 -20.29 6.25
N LEU A 208 -5.18 -20.38 6.56
CA LEU A 208 -6.25 -20.44 5.56
C LEU A 208 -6.25 -19.20 4.65
N PHE A 209 -6.27 -17.99 5.22
CA PHE A 209 -6.21 -16.76 4.43
C PHE A 209 -4.89 -16.59 3.69
N GLY A 210 -3.78 -17.09 4.24
CA GLY A 210 -2.50 -17.16 3.55
C GLY A 210 -2.57 -18.02 2.29
N ALA A 211 -3.15 -19.23 2.39
CA ALA A 211 -3.33 -20.12 1.25
C ALA A 211 -4.26 -19.51 0.17
N ILE A 212 -5.37 -18.89 0.59
CA ILE A 212 -6.27 -18.18 -0.32
C ILE A 212 -5.55 -17.02 -1.01
N SER A 213 -4.73 -16.25 -0.28
CA SER A 213 -3.96 -15.12 -0.84
C SER A 213 -2.95 -15.60 -1.89
N VAL A 214 -2.28 -16.73 -1.65
CA VAL A 214 -1.39 -17.36 -2.65
C VAL A 214 -2.18 -17.82 -3.88
N GLY A 215 -3.36 -18.43 -3.70
CA GLY A 215 -4.23 -18.82 -4.81
C GLY A 215 -4.67 -17.62 -5.66
N LEU A 216 -5.09 -16.53 -5.02
CA LEU A 216 -5.46 -15.28 -5.69
C LEU A 216 -4.28 -14.65 -6.44
N ALA A 217 -3.05 -14.76 -5.91
CA ALA A 217 -1.86 -14.24 -6.59
C ALA A 217 -1.71 -14.86 -7.99
N PHE A 218 -1.89 -16.18 -8.14
CA PHE A 218 -1.83 -16.84 -9.45
C PHE A 218 -2.93 -16.39 -10.42
N ILE A 219 -4.13 -16.05 -9.90
CA ILE A 219 -5.23 -15.51 -10.71
C ILE A 219 -4.88 -14.09 -11.18
N THR A 220 -4.32 -13.26 -10.28
CA THR A 220 -3.97 -11.88 -10.61
C THR A 220 -2.88 -11.77 -11.69
N MET A 221 -2.04 -12.80 -11.87
CA MET A 221 -1.09 -12.87 -12.97
C MET A 221 -1.74 -12.91 -14.36
N LYS A 222 -3.03 -13.24 -14.46
CA LYS A 222 -3.78 -13.28 -15.72
C LYS A 222 -4.66 -12.04 -15.94
N LEU A 223 -4.68 -11.12 -14.97
CA LEU A 223 -5.49 -9.91 -15.00
C LEU A 223 -4.57 -8.71 -15.30
N GLY A 224 -5.14 -7.61 -15.81
CA GLY A 224 -4.40 -6.39 -16.21
C GLY A 224 -3.66 -5.67 -15.08
N THR A 225 -3.59 -4.34 -15.09
CA THR A 225 -2.79 -3.60 -14.09
C THR A 225 -3.29 -3.82 -12.65
N ILE A 226 -2.47 -4.47 -11.82
CA ILE A 226 -2.77 -4.82 -10.41
C ILE A 226 -3.21 -3.58 -9.60
N VAL A 227 -2.55 -2.44 -9.81
CA VAL A 227 -2.86 -1.19 -9.11
C VAL A 227 -4.29 -0.71 -9.41
N SER A 228 -4.77 -0.85 -10.64
CA SER A 228 -6.13 -0.44 -11.02
C SER A 228 -7.19 -1.33 -10.38
N MET A 229 -6.94 -2.65 -10.36
CA MET A 229 -7.82 -3.61 -9.69
C MET A 229 -7.89 -3.37 -8.18
N PHE A 230 -6.73 -3.16 -7.56
CA PHE A 230 -6.65 -2.82 -6.14
C PHE A 230 -7.47 -1.57 -5.82
N ASN A 231 -7.26 -0.48 -6.56
CA ASN A 231 -7.99 0.77 -6.34
C ASN A 231 -9.50 0.61 -6.56
N SER A 232 -9.92 -0.22 -7.52
CA SER A 232 -11.33 -0.48 -7.79
C SER A 232 -12.00 -1.24 -6.63
N VAL A 233 -11.36 -2.31 -6.13
CA VAL A 233 -11.90 -3.09 -5.00
C VAL A 233 -11.92 -2.25 -3.71
N PHE A 234 -10.83 -1.53 -3.42
CA PHE A 234 -10.77 -0.65 -2.25
C PHE A 234 -11.75 0.52 -2.33
N GLY A 235 -11.94 1.12 -3.50
CA GLY A 235 -12.93 2.18 -3.70
C GLY A 235 -14.36 1.66 -3.49
N ALA A 236 -14.70 0.52 -4.11
CA ALA A 236 -16.04 -0.06 -4.04
C ALA A 236 -16.43 -0.52 -2.63
N ALA A 237 -15.51 -1.16 -1.90
CA ALA A 237 -15.79 -1.65 -0.54
C ALA A 237 -15.53 -0.59 0.55
N GLY A 238 -14.48 0.21 0.40
CA GLY A 238 -14.05 1.18 1.40
C GLY A 238 -14.96 2.39 1.51
N GLY A 239 -15.51 2.86 0.38
CA GLY A 239 -16.42 4.02 0.36
C GLY A 239 -17.66 3.84 1.24
N PRO A 240 -18.49 2.81 1.02
CA PRO A 240 -19.67 2.54 1.84
C PRO A 240 -19.33 2.32 3.32
N LEU A 241 -18.22 1.63 3.61
CA LEU A 241 -17.78 1.32 4.97
C LEU A 241 -17.35 2.60 5.73
N VAL A 242 -16.71 3.55 5.07
CA VAL A 242 -16.45 4.87 5.66
C VAL A 242 -17.74 5.65 5.84
N ALA A 243 -18.64 5.61 4.86
CA ALA A 243 -19.90 6.34 4.92
C ALA A 243 -20.75 5.90 6.13
N THR A 244 -20.84 4.59 6.40
CA THR A 244 -21.58 4.07 7.57
C THR A 244 -20.93 4.48 8.89
N PHE A 245 -19.60 4.47 8.99
CA PHE A 245 -18.88 4.95 10.18
C PHE A 245 -19.08 6.44 10.42
N LEU A 246 -18.95 7.27 9.38
CA LEU A 246 -19.19 8.71 9.48
C LEU A 246 -20.65 9.00 9.87
N LEU A 247 -21.61 8.28 9.28
CA LEU A 247 -23.02 8.40 9.63
C LEU A 247 -23.25 8.05 11.12
N GLY A 248 -22.68 6.95 11.61
CA GLY A 248 -22.80 6.57 13.02
C GLY A 248 -22.15 7.54 14.01
N ILE A 249 -21.04 8.19 13.64
CA ILE A 249 -20.33 9.15 14.49
C ILE A 249 -21.02 10.51 14.51
N PHE A 250 -21.36 11.05 13.33
CA PHE A 250 -21.81 12.43 13.19
C PHE A 250 -23.34 12.58 13.19
N TRP A 251 -24.07 11.52 12.83
CA TRP A 251 -25.53 11.59 12.69
C TRP A 251 -26.23 10.79 13.79
N ARG A 252 -26.64 11.49 14.86
CA ARG A 252 -27.30 10.86 16.03
C ARG A 252 -28.63 10.15 15.75
N ARG A 253 -29.26 10.42 14.59
CA ARG A 253 -30.52 9.76 14.17
C ARG A 253 -30.28 8.51 13.33
N ALA A 254 -29.03 8.15 13.07
CA ALA A 254 -28.71 6.91 12.36
C ALA A 254 -29.11 5.72 13.23
N ASN A 255 -29.89 4.82 12.67
CA ASN A 255 -30.38 3.61 13.32
C ASN A 255 -30.19 2.39 12.41
N GLU A 256 -30.14 1.22 13.01
CA GLU A 256 -30.26 -0.04 12.27
C GLU A 256 -31.67 -0.12 11.65
N PRO A 257 -31.79 -0.60 10.40
CA PRO A 257 -33.08 -0.79 9.75
C PRO A 257 -33.94 -1.85 10.45
#